data_AF-A0A9W4XJI8-F1
#
_entry.id   AF-A0A9W4XJI8-F1
#
_cell.length_a   1.000
_cell.length_b   1.000
_cell.length_c   1.000
_cell.angle_alpha   90.00
_cell.angle_beta   90.00
_cell.angle_gamma   90.00
#
_symmetry.space_group_name_H-M   'P 1'
#
loop_
_entity.id
_entity.type
_entity.pdbx_description
1 polymer ?
#
loop_
_entity_poly.entity_id
_entity_poly.type
_entity_poly.pdbx_seq_one_letter_code
_entity_poly.pdbx_strand_id
1 'polypeptide(L)'
;MNLDERLRKCQQEKQNIKENYCQISDQLNDDNLECSFEILMNLDEMTYNYRVIKCYLESLSSGFSKENNSFIFKIETRIEALYKQIVTDTGLHLHCNGLKSIRTQLFENAAKVGRLIYEIETSNEIEEKDRFVTPNRMKSISESLPNPKNISNQGYSKWTDLPWGKDKVNIIKEAVRLFSEKRQRGEYISEKFQENYNSKMTLPTAYYLLYHYKYGEKDYRKANETLENFDSAYTEAISKIVEDKNTFINQKLKSAGTPLASPTDLVAGIQLRDLFMKQYGTIEEPITNVKSY
;
A
#
# COMPACT_ATOMS: atom_id res chain seq x y z
N MET A 1 7.33 -10.77 -34.23
CA MET A 1 7.44 -10.67 -32.76
C MET A 1 7.09 -12.04 -32.20
N ASN A 2 8.02 -12.68 -31.49
CA ASN A 2 7.82 -14.01 -30.90
C ASN A 2 6.73 -13.95 -29.80
N LEU A 3 6.02 -15.04 -29.51
CA LEU A 3 5.02 -15.14 -28.45
C LEU A 3 5.59 -14.73 -27.07
N ASP A 4 6.82 -15.11 -26.77
CA ASP A 4 7.52 -14.69 -25.54
C ASP A 4 7.72 -13.17 -25.47
N GLU A 5 7.99 -12.54 -26.63
CA GLU A 5 8.19 -11.10 -26.73
C GLU A 5 6.87 -10.34 -26.57
N ARG A 6 5.76 -10.90 -27.09
CA ARG A 6 4.39 -10.42 -26.83
C ARG A 6 4.04 -10.50 -25.34
N LEU A 7 4.38 -11.61 -24.68
CA LEU A 7 4.14 -11.79 -23.25
C LEU A 7 4.92 -10.79 -22.40
N ARG A 8 6.22 -10.58 -22.69
CA ARG A 8 7.03 -9.54 -22.02
C ARG A 8 6.45 -8.15 -22.22
N LYS A 9 5.96 -7.82 -23.42
CA LYS A 9 5.31 -6.53 -23.68
C LYS A 9 4.05 -6.36 -22.82
N CYS A 10 3.22 -7.40 -22.70
CA CYS A 10 2.05 -7.34 -21.82
C CYS A 10 2.43 -7.20 -20.33
N GLN A 11 3.54 -7.80 -19.88
CA GLN A 11 4.06 -7.59 -18.52
C GLN A 11 4.54 -6.15 -18.31
N GLN A 12 5.19 -5.55 -19.30
CA GLN A 12 5.58 -4.14 -19.26
C GLN A 12 4.35 -3.22 -19.24
N GLU A 13 3.33 -3.51 -20.05
CA GLU A 13 2.05 -2.79 -20.03
C GLU A 13 1.39 -2.85 -18.65
N LYS A 14 1.38 -4.03 -18.00
CA LYS A 14 0.90 -4.18 -16.62
C LYS A 14 1.64 -3.25 -15.66
N GLN A 15 2.97 -3.17 -15.78
CA GLN A 15 3.79 -2.31 -14.93
C GLN A 15 3.45 -0.82 -15.13
N ASN A 16 3.31 -0.37 -16.38
CA ASN A 16 2.90 1.01 -16.67
C ASN A 16 1.50 1.32 -16.13
N ILE A 17 0.55 0.37 -16.23
CA ILE A 17 -0.80 0.53 -15.66
C ILE A 17 -0.74 0.67 -14.13
N LYS A 18 0.14 -0.08 -13.45
CA LYS A 18 0.36 0.05 -12.00
C LYS A 18 0.94 1.40 -11.60
N GLU A 19 1.85 1.95 -12.40
CA GLU A 19 2.41 3.28 -12.17
C GLU A 19 1.31 4.35 -12.26
N ASN A 20 0.42 4.27 -13.24
CA ASN A 20 -0.76 5.15 -13.32
C ASN A 20 -1.69 4.96 -12.10
N TYR A 21 -1.80 3.74 -11.59
CA TYR A 21 -2.57 3.44 -10.38
C TYR A 21 -1.99 4.17 -9.16
N CYS A 22 -0.66 4.18 -9.01
CA CYS A 22 0.03 4.89 -7.93
C CYS A 22 -0.15 6.41 -8.04
N GLN A 23 -0.13 6.97 -9.25
CA GLN A 23 -0.36 8.40 -9.46
C GLN A 23 -1.75 8.87 -8.99
N ILE A 24 -2.78 8.02 -9.11
CA ILE A 24 -4.10 8.33 -8.55
C ILE A 24 -4.05 8.30 -7.02
N SER A 25 -3.34 7.33 -6.43
CA SER A 25 -3.15 7.26 -4.98
C SER A 25 -2.50 8.53 -4.45
N ASP A 26 -1.47 9.03 -5.13
CA ASP A 26 -0.73 10.24 -4.74
C ASP A 26 -1.59 11.52 -4.76
N GLN A 27 -2.75 11.48 -5.43
CA GLN A 27 -3.69 12.60 -5.51
C GLN A 27 -4.77 12.55 -4.42
N LEU A 28 -4.85 11.46 -3.64
CA LEU A 28 -5.80 11.33 -2.54
C LEU A 28 -5.27 12.07 -1.31
N ASN A 29 -6.01 13.08 -0.87
CA ASN A 29 -5.68 13.89 0.31
C ASN A 29 -6.38 13.42 1.59
N ASP A 30 -6.98 12.22 1.59
CA ASP A 30 -7.74 11.65 2.71
C ASP A 30 -7.22 10.24 3.03
N ASP A 31 -6.80 10.03 4.29
CA ASP A 31 -6.20 8.77 4.74
C ASP A 31 -7.13 7.55 4.59
N ASN A 32 -8.45 7.74 4.78
CA ASN A 32 -9.42 6.66 4.66
C ASN A 32 -9.60 6.28 3.19
N LEU A 33 -9.60 7.27 2.29
CA LEU A 33 -9.60 7.04 0.85
C LEU A 33 -8.29 6.38 0.41
N GLU A 34 -7.13 6.82 0.88
CA GLU A 34 -5.84 6.21 0.53
C GLU A 34 -5.75 4.75 0.99
N CYS A 35 -6.13 4.47 2.25
CA CYS A 35 -6.16 3.10 2.77
C CYS A 35 -7.11 2.20 1.98
N SER A 36 -8.29 2.72 1.64
CA SER A 36 -9.30 2.00 0.87
C SER A 36 -8.87 1.79 -0.57
N PHE A 37 -8.13 2.74 -1.13
CA PHE A 37 -7.53 2.66 -2.46
C PHE A 37 -6.41 1.63 -2.51
N GLU A 38 -5.58 1.52 -1.48
CA GLU A 38 -4.56 0.46 -1.38
C GLU A 38 -5.19 -0.93 -1.27
N ILE A 39 -6.26 -1.07 -0.47
CA ILE A 39 -7.03 -2.33 -0.40
C ILE A 39 -7.62 -2.67 -1.77
N LEU A 40 -8.16 -1.68 -2.47
CA LEU A 40 -8.66 -1.84 -3.83
C LEU A 40 -7.56 -2.28 -4.79
N MET A 41 -6.36 -1.69 -4.69
CA MET A 41 -5.20 -2.04 -5.51
C MET A 41 -4.80 -3.51 -5.32
N ASN A 42 -4.72 -3.96 -4.08
CA ASN A 42 -4.41 -5.34 -3.75
C ASN A 42 -5.49 -6.30 -4.27
N LEU A 43 -6.76 -5.92 -4.16
CA LEU A 43 -7.87 -6.69 -4.71
C LEU A 43 -7.82 -6.75 -6.24
N ASP A 44 -7.49 -5.66 -6.93
CA ASP A 44 -7.35 -5.61 -8.38
C ASP A 44 -6.15 -6.45 -8.85
N GLU A 45 -5.04 -6.50 -8.11
CA GLU A 45 -3.89 -7.38 -8.41
C GLU A 45 -4.26 -8.86 -8.27
N MET A 46 -4.99 -9.23 -7.21
CA MET A 46 -5.53 -10.59 -7.06
C MET A 46 -6.53 -10.92 -8.18
N THR A 47 -7.40 -9.97 -8.52
CA THR A 47 -8.37 -10.08 -9.62
C THR A 47 -7.68 -10.23 -10.96
N TYR A 48 -6.57 -9.54 -11.19
CA TYR A 48 -5.75 -9.69 -12.39
C TYR A 48 -5.27 -11.13 -12.55
N ASN A 49 -4.65 -11.70 -11.50
CA ASN A 49 -4.14 -13.07 -11.53
C ASN A 49 -5.27 -14.09 -11.78
N TYR A 50 -6.43 -13.87 -11.17
CA TYR A 50 -7.62 -14.66 -11.43
C TYR A 50 -8.08 -14.55 -12.90
N ARG A 51 -8.17 -13.33 -13.46
CA ARG A 51 -8.61 -13.13 -14.85
C ARG A 51 -7.66 -13.74 -15.87
N VAL A 52 -6.35 -13.73 -15.60
CA VAL A 52 -5.38 -14.45 -16.44
C VAL A 52 -5.72 -15.94 -16.50
N ILE A 53 -5.98 -16.56 -15.34
CA ILE A 53 -6.35 -17.98 -15.26
C ILE A 53 -7.69 -18.25 -15.95
N LYS A 54 -8.70 -17.41 -15.70
CA LYS A 54 -10.00 -17.53 -16.35
C LYS A 54 -9.84 -17.52 -17.87
N CYS A 55 -9.16 -16.52 -18.43
CA CYS A 55 -8.99 -16.42 -19.88
C CYS A 55 -8.09 -17.52 -20.47
N TYR A 56 -7.11 -18.02 -19.72
CA TYR A 56 -6.38 -19.22 -20.11
C TYR A 56 -7.33 -20.42 -20.22
N LEU A 57 -8.17 -20.66 -19.20
CA LEU A 57 -9.12 -21.77 -19.18
C LEU A 57 -10.20 -21.64 -20.27
N GLU A 58 -10.66 -20.43 -20.58
CA GLU A 58 -11.57 -20.16 -21.71
C GLU A 58 -10.96 -20.49 -23.07
N SER A 59 -9.63 -20.45 -23.15
CA SER A 59 -8.90 -20.78 -24.38
C SER A 59 -8.73 -22.28 -24.59
N LEU A 60 -8.98 -23.11 -23.57
CA LEU A 60 -8.99 -24.56 -23.68
C LEU A 60 -10.23 -25.02 -24.46
N SER A 61 -10.02 -25.74 -25.56
CA SER A 61 -11.07 -26.30 -26.41
C SER A 61 -12.01 -27.29 -25.71
N SER A 62 -11.59 -27.88 -24.58
CA SER A 62 -12.40 -28.77 -23.74
C SER A 62 -13.44 -28.06 -22.87
N GLY A 63 -13.44 -26.72 -22.83
CA GLY A 63 -14.27 -25.94 -21.94
C GLY A 63 -13.92 -26.13 -20.45
N PHE A 64 -14.70 -25.50 -19.59
CA PHE A 64 -14.51 -25.60 -18.14
C PHE A 64 -15.03 -26.93 -17.59
N SER A 65 -14.25 -27.59 -16.71
CA SER A 65 -14.80 -28.63 -15.84
C SER A 65 -15.86 -28.04 -14.90
N LYS A 66 -16.75 -28.88 -14.37
CA LYS A 66 -17.75 -28.44 -13.37
C LYS A 66 -17.09 -27.82 -12.13
N GLU A 67 -15.94 -28.34 -11.72
CA GLU A 67 -15.16 -27.80 -10.60
C GLU A 67 -14.58 -26.42 -10.92
N ASN A 68 -14.03 -26.24 -12.12
CA ASN A 68 -13.51 -24.95 -12.59
C ASN A 68 -14.61 -23.89 -12.63
N ASN A 69 -15.79 -24.24 -13.15
CA ASN A 69 -16.95 -23.35 -13.17
C ASN A 69 -17.41 -22.94 -11.77
N SER A 70 -17.52 -23.90 -10.84
CA SER A 70 -17.90 -23.61 -9.45
C SER A 70 -16.87 -22.71 -8.76
N PHE A 71 -15.60 -22.95 -9.02
CA PHE A 71 -14.49 -22.16 -8.50
C PHE A 71 -14.51 -20.71 -9.01
N ILE A 72 -14.63 -20.53 -10.33
CA ILE A 72 -14.75 -19.24 -11.02
C ILE A 72 -15.93 -18.44 -10.46
N PHE A 73 -17.10 -19.07 -10.37
CA PHE A 73 -18.30 -18.44 -9.85
C PHE A 73 -18.13 -17.95 -8.39
N LYS A 74 -17.49 -18.76 -7.53
CA LYS A 74 -17.23 -18.37 -6.14
C LYS A 74 -16.29 -17.17 -6.05
N ILE A 75 -15.25 -17.14 -6.87
CA ILE A 75 -14.29 -16.03 -6.89
C ILE A 75 -14.96 -14.76 -7.42
N GLU A 76 -15.72 -14.83 -8.50
CA GLU A 76 -16.43 -13.67 -9.06
C GLU A 76 -17.40 -13.05 -8.06
N THR A 77 -18.20 -13.90 -7.43
CA THR A 77 -19.15 -13.46 -6.38
C THR A 77 -18.42 -12.76 -5.24
N ARG A 78 -17.26 -13.30 -4.81
CA ARG A 78 -16.45 -12.72 -3.73
C ARG A 78 -15.86 -11.37 -4.15
N ILE A 79 -15.25 -11.32 -5.32
CA ILE A 79 -14.64 -10.11 -5.89
C ILE A 79 -15.69 -8.99 -6.03
N GLU A 80 -16.88 -9.30 -6.54
CA GLU A 80 -17.96 -8.32 -6.69
C GLU A 80 -18.44 -7.78 -5.33
N ALA A 81 -18.62 -8.66 -4.34
CA ALA A 81 -18.99 -8.25 -2.99
C ALA A 81 -17.94 -7.31 -2.37
N LEU A 82 -16.65 -7.63 -2.54
CA LEU A 82 -15.55 -6.80 -2.04
C LEU A 82 -15.48 -5.44 -2.72
N TYR A 83 -15.64 -5.39 -4.05
CA TYR A 83 -15.65 -4.11 -4.75
C TYR A 83 -16.79 -3.23 -4.32
N LYS A 84 -18.00 -3.79 -4.22
CA LYS A 84 -19.17 -3.03 -3.79
C LYS A 84 -18.93 -2.42 -2.41
N GLN A 85 -18.41 -3.22 -1.48
CA GLN A 85 -18.11 -2.79 -0.13
C GLN A 85 -17.05 -1.67 -0.09
N ILE A 86 -15.89 -1.87 -0.72
CA ILE A 86 -14.81 -0.87 -0.75
C ILE A 86 -15.29 0.43 -1.41
N VAL A 87 -15.93 0.36 -2.57
CA VAL A 87 -16.29 1.54 -3.36
C VAL A 87 -17.50 2.30 -2.81
N THR A 88 -18.48 1.60 -2.24
CA THR A 88 -19.69 2.21 -1.66
C THR A 88 -19.43 2.77 -0.27
N ASP A 89 -18.74 2.04 0.61
CA ASP A 89 -18.57 2.45 2.02
C ASP A 89 -17.62 3.65 2.15
N THR A 90 -16.74 3.87 1.17
CA THR A 90 -15.66 4.89 1.24
C THR A 90 -15.91 6.07 0.30
N GLY A 91 -16.83 5.94 -0.66
CA GLY A 91 -17.04 6.96 -1.69
C GLY A 91 -15.88 7.10 -2.68
N LEU A 92 -14.93 6.14 -2.73
CA LEU A 92 -13.71 6.19 -3.57
C LEU A 92 -13.97 6.62 -5.03
N HIS A 93 -15.10 6.16 -5.60
CA HIS A 93 -15.49 6.45 -6.98
C HIS A 93 -15.71 7.94 -7.27
N LEU A 94 -15.96 8.76 -6.24
CA LEU A 94 -16.14 10.20 -6.36
C LEU A 94 -14.80 10.96 -6.40
N HIS A 95 -13.71 10.32 -5.96
CA HIS A 95 -12.41 10.96 -5.77
C HIS A 95 -11.33 10.44 -6.72
N CYS A 96 -11.49 9.21 -7.25
CA CYS A 96 -10.51 8.59 -8.12
C CYS A 96 -10.90 8.71 -9.61
N ASN A 97 -10.73 9.90 -10.18
CA ASN A 97 -10.94 10.12 -11.61
C ASN A 97 -10.00 9.21 -12.44
N GLY A 98 -10.56 8.47 -13.40
CA GLY A 98 -9.79 7.57 -14.26
C GLY A 98 -9.58 6.15 -13.71
N LEU A 99 -9.93 5.87 -12.44
CA LEU A 99 -9.83 4.54 -11.83
C LEU A 99 -10.54 3.46 -12.66
N LYS A 100 -11.76 3.76 -13.14
CA LYS A 100 -12.50 2.86 -14.04
C LYS A 100 -11.71 2.53 -15.31
N SER A 101 -11.05 3.52 -15.91
CA SER A 101 -10.25 3.35 -17.13
C SER A 101 -9.03 2.48 -16.87
N ILE A 102 -8.27 2.77 -15.81
CA ILE A 102 -7.10 1.99 -15.41
C ILE A 102 -7.48 0.52 -15.16
N ARG A 103 -8.58 0.29 -14.46
CA ARG A 103 -9.07 -1.07 -14.17
C ARG A 103 -9.50 -1.82 -15.43
N THR A 104 -10.17 -1.14 -16.36
CA THR A 104 -10.48 -1.72 -17.68
C THR A 104 -9.21 -2.15 -18.40
N GLN A 105 -8.21 -1.28 -18.49
CA GLN A 105 -6.92 -1.59 -19.13
C GLN A 105 -6.20 -2.76 -18.44
N LEU A 106 -6.18 -2.77 -17.10
CA LEU A 106 -5.59 -3.84 -16.30
C LEU A 106 -6.23 -5.20 -16.62
N PHE A 107 -7.56 -5.24 -16.70
CA PHE A 107 -8.30 -6.47 -16.95
C PHE A 107 -8.27 -6.92 -18.41
N GLU A 108 -8.21 -5.99 -19.36
CA GLU A 108 -7.94 -6.31 -20.78
C GLU A 108 -6.54 -6.89 -20.95
N ASN A 109 -5.54 -6.34 -20.25
CA ASN A 109 -4.19 -6.87 -20.23
C ASN A 109 -4.16 -8.29 -19.64
N ALA A 110 -4.86 -8.54 -18.54
CA ALA A 110 -5.00 -9.89 -17.96
C ALA A 110 -5.56 -10.90 -18.97
N ALA A 111 -6.60 -10.52 -19.72
CA ALA A 111 -7.21 -11.37 -20.73
C ALA A 111 -6.28 -11.66 -21.92
N LYS A 112 -5.44 -10.70 -22.32
CA LYS A 112 -4.40 -10.91 -23.34
C LYS A 112 -3.33 -11.87 -22.85
N VAL A 113 -2.87 -11.70 -21.61
CA VAL A 113 -1.85 -12.56 -20.99
C VAL A 113 -2.33 -14.01 -20.88
N GLY A 114 -3.56 -14.25 -20.41
CA GLY A 114 -4.12 -15.61 -20.32
C GLY A 114 -4.14 -16.34 -21.66
N ARG A 115 -4.55 -15.65 -22.73
CA ARG A 115 -4.55 -16.18 -24.10
C ARG A 115 -3.14 -16.45 -24.63
N LEU A 116 -2.21 -15.52 -24.41
CA LEU A 116 -0.82 -15.67 -24.84
C LEU A 116 -0.13 -16.87 -24.17
N ILE A 117 -0.38 -17.07 -22.87
CA ILE A 117 0.15 -18.23 -22.15
C ILE A 117 -0.36 -19.52 -22.80
N TYR A 118 -1.66 -19.62 -23.05
CA TYR A 118 -2.22 -20.78 -23.75
C TYR A 118 -1.59 -21.00 -25.14
N GLU A 119 -1.42 -19.93 -25.94
CA GLU A 119 -0.74 -19.99 -27.25
C GLU A 119 0.71 -20.52 -27.12
N ILE A 120 1.45 -20.10 -26.09
CA ILE A 120 2.83 -20.55 -25.83
C ILE A 120 2.85 -22.03 -25.45
N GLU A 121 1.99 -22.46 -24.54
CA GLU A 121 1.97 -23.86 -24.08
C GLU A 121 1.56 -24.83 -25.18
N THR A 122 0.61 -24.42 -26.02
CA THR A 122 0.18 -25.22 -27.18
C THR A 122 1.23 -25.28 -28.27
N SER A 123 2.03 -24.23 -28.44
CA SER A 123 3.15 -24.21 -29.40
C SER A 123 4.37 -25.04 -28.94
N ASN A 124 4.52 -25.26 -27.62
CA ASN A 124 5.69 -25.90 -27.02
C ASN A 124 5.45 -27.33 -26.51
N GLU A 125 4.29 -27.95 -26.81
CA GLU A 125 3.92 -29.31 -26.37
C GLU A 125 4.15 -29.56 -24.86
N ILE A 126 3.64 -28.67 -24.00
CA ILE A 126 3.82 -28.78 -22.55
C ILE A 126 2.94 -29.91 -21.96
N GLU A 127 3.54 -30.77 -21.12
CA GLU A 127 2.82 -31.80 -20.36
C GLU A 127 1.76 -31.19 -19.44
N GLU A 128 0.64 -31.88 -19.23
CA GLU A 128 -0.50 -31.36 -18.46
C GLU A 128 -0.14 -30.94 -17.01
N LYS A 129 0.82 -31.63 -16.39
CA LYS A 129 1.33 -31.33 -15.04
C LYS A 129 2.12 -30.01 -14.97
N ASP A 130 2.69 -29.58 -16.09
CA ASP A 130 3.56 -28.41 -16.20
C ASP A 130 2.80 -27.20 -16.78
N ARG A 131 1.50 -27.35 -17.03
CA ARG A 131 0.63 -26.27 -17.50
C ARG A 131 0.45 -25.19 -16.44
N PHE A 132 0.21 -23.99 -16.95
CA PHE A 132 0.08 -22.76 -16.18
C PHE A 132 -0.99 -22.84 -15.09
N VAL A 133 -2.10 -23.55 -15.35
CA VAL A 133 -3.17 -23.78 -14.39
C VAL A 133 -3.02 -25.16 -13.77
N THR A 134 -2.63 -25.18 -12.50
CA THR A 134 -2.63 -26.37 -11.65
C THR A 134 -3.69 -26.24 -10.54
N PRO A 135 -4.19 -27.34 -9.97
CA PRO A 135 -5.08 -27.30 -8.82
C PRO A 135 -4.52 -26.48 -7.64
N ASN A 136 -3.21 -26.55 -7.42
CA ASN A 136 -2.51 -25.78 -6.37
C ASN A 136 -2.57 -24.27 -6.63
N ARG A 137 -2.39 -23.84 -7.89
CA ARG A 137 -2.48 -22.43 -8.25
C ARG A 137 -3.91 -21.88 -8.09
N MET A 138 -4.91 -22.67 -8.47
CA MET A 138 -6.31 -22.30 -8.26
C MET A 138 -6.61 -22.18 -6.76
N LYS A 139 -6.24 -23.19 -5.95
CA LYS A 139 -6.45 -23.14 -4.50
C LYS A 139 -5.80 -21.92 -3.85
N SER A 140 -4.53 -21.66 -4.18
CA SER A 140 -3.77 -20.51 -3.65
C SER A 140 -4.48 -19.16 -3.90
N ILE A 141 -5.08 -18.96 -5.08
CA ILE A 141 -5.79 -17.71 -5.40
C ILE A 141 -7.11 -17.60 -4.63
N SER A 142 -7.84 -18.71 -4.46
CA SER A 142 -9.08 -18.67 -3.66
C SER A 142 -8.84 -18.38 -2.18
N GLU A 143 -7.72 -18.87 -1.65
CA GLU A 143 -7.30 -18.64 -0.26
C GLU A 143 -6.74 -17.23 -0.07
N SER A 144 -6.06 -16.66 -1.08
CA SER A 144 -5.50 -15.31 -1.01
C SER A 144 -6.55 -14.20 -1.06
N LEU A 145 -7.73 -14.45 -1.65
CA LEU A 145 -8.80 -13.45 -1.70
C LEU A 145 -9.31 -13.15 -0.28
N PRO A 146 -9.43 -11.88 0.13
CA PRO A 146 -9.93 -11.52 1.46
C PRO A 146 -11.44 -11.79 1.61
N ASN A 147 -11.92 -12.07 2.82
CA ASN A 147 -13.36 -12.35 3.07
C ASN A 147 -14.13 -11.03 3.18
N PRO A 148 -15.25 -10.82 2.46
CA PRO A 148 -16.06 -9.61 2.57
C PRO A 148 -16.45 -9.23 4.00
N LYS A 149 -16.75 -10.24 4.84
CA LYS A 149 -17.06 -10.01 6.26
C LYS A 149 -15.89 -9.47 7.08
N ASN A 150 -14.66 -9.63 6.59
CA ASN A 150 -13.45 -9.12 7.23
C ASN A 150 -13.04 -7.75 6.68
N ILE A 151 -13.58 -7.32 5.54
CA ILE A 151 -13.26 -6.02 4.93
C ILE A 151 -14.08 -4.89 5.55
N SER A 152 -15.27 -5.16 6.12
CA SER A 152 -16.05 -4.20 6.93
C SER A 152 -15.65 -4.18 8.41
N ASN A 153 -14.87 -5.16 8.87
CA ASN A 153 -14.57 -5.35 10.30
C ASN A 153 -13.11 -5.12 10.67
N GLN A 154 -12.26 -4.71 9.74
CA GLN A 154 -10.97 -4.16 10.13
C GLN A 154 -11.14 -2.69 10.48
N GLY A 155 -11.81 -2.45 11.61
CA GLY A 155 -11.73 -1.21 12.36
C GLY A 155 -10.31 -1.05 12.91
N TYR A 156 -9.34 -0.92 12.02
CA TYR A 156 -7.99 -0.57 12.41
C TYR A 156 -8.04 0.84 12.93
N SER A 157 -7.66 1.02 14.19
CA SER A 157 -7.43 2.36 14.73
C SER A 157 -6.31 3.02 13.92
N LYS A 158 -6.46 4.32 13.61
CA LYS A 158 -5.33 5.08 13.08
C LYS A 158 -4.19 4.99 14.09
N TRP A 159 -2.95 4.91 13.65
CA TRP A 159 -1.82 4.83 14.57
C TRP A 159 -1.71 6.09 15.45
N THR A 160 -2.26 7.22 14.97
CA THR A 160 -2.43 8.49 15.68
C THR A 160 -3.58 8.50 16.70
N ASP A 161 -4.46 7.50 16.69
CA ASP A 161 -5.49 7.32 17.71
C ASP A 161 -4.99 6.48 18.89
N LEU A 162 -3.87 5.78 18.72
CA LEU A 162 -3.25 4.99 19.77
C LEU A 162 -2.48 5.88 20.75
N PRO A 163 -2.47 5.53 22.06
CA PRO A 163 -1.51 6.12 22.98
C PRO A 163 -0.08 5.83 22.51
N TRP A 164 0.68 6.88 22.25
CA TRP A 164 2.09 6.81 21.95
C TRP A 164 2.90 6.54 23.21
N GLY A 165 3.99 5.80 23.11
CA GLY A 165 4.74 5.44 24.30
C GLY A 165 5.98 4.61 23.99
N LYS A 166 6.69 4.27 25.07
CA LYS A 166 7.92 3.47 25.02
C LYS A 166 7.77 2.16 24.24
N ASP A 167 6.60 1.53 24.31
CA ASP A 167 6.25 0.31 23.57
C ASP A 167 6.30 0.51 22.05
N LYS A 168 5.80 1.64 21.52
CA LYS A 168 5.88 1.98 20.09
C LYS A 168 7.31 2.32 19.67
N VAL A 169 8.04 3.06 20.51
CA VAL A 169 9.46 3.39 20.28
C VAL A 169 10.32 2.12 20.26
N ASN A 170 10.02 1.14 21.12
CA ASN A 170 10.75 -0.13 21.16
C ASN A 170 10.59 -0.94 19.88
N ILE A 171 9.40 -0.94 19.24
CA ILE A 171 9.21 -1.60 17.94
C ILE A 171 10.15 -1.00 16.88
N ILE A 172 10.30 0.32 16.87
CA ILE A 172 11.19 1.02 15.92
C ILE A 172 12.66 0.66 16.20
N LYS A 173 13.07 0.66 17.47
CA LYS A 173 14.42 0.24 17.88
C LYS A 173 14.71 -1.22 17.54
N GLU A 174 13.72 -2.09 17.74
CA GLU A 174 13.84 -3.51 17.45
C GLU A 174 14.01 -3.76 15.95
N ALA A 175 13.25 -3.05 15.10
CA ALA A 175 13.39 -3.10 13.65
C ALA A 175 14.83 -2.79 13.21
N VAL A 176 15.43 -1.75 13.81
CA VAL A 176 16.81 -1.31 13.51
C VAL A 176 17.84 -2.33 13.95
N ARG A 177 17.60 -3.02 15.07
CA ARG A 177 18.47 -4.09 15.57
C ARG A 177 18.40 -5.35 14.71
N LEU A 178 17.20 -5.70 14.24
CA LEU A 178 16.95 -6.95 13.53
C LEU A 178 17.31 -6.89 12.05
N PHE A 179 17.14 -5.73 11.40
CA PHE A 179 17.29 -5.61 9.95
C PHE A 179 18.30 -4.52 9.54
N SER A 180 19.03 -4.77 8.47
CA SER A 180 19.99 -3.81 7.89
C SER A 180 19.32 -2.91 6.83
N GLU A 181 18.37 -3.44 6.06
CA GLU A 181 17.73 -2.73 4.96
C GLU A 181 16.57 -1.85 5.43
N LYS A 182 16.48 -0.62 4.90
CA LYS A 182 15.41 0.35 5.23
C LYS A 182 14.02 -0.24 4.98
N ARG A 183 13.84 -0.97 3.87
CA ARG A 183 12.57 -1.58 3.49
C ARG A 183 12.10 -2.61 4.52
N GLN A 184 12.97 -3.55 4.88
CA GLN A 184 12.68 -4.58 5.88
C GLN A 184 12.33 -3.98 7.25
N ARG A 185 13.00 -2.89 7.64
CA ARG A 185 12.67 -2.15 8.87
C ARG A 185 11.27 -1.56 8.82
N GLY A 186 10.90 -0.94 7.70
CA GLY A 186 9.56 -0.35 7.54
C GLY A 186 8.45 -1.41 7.53
N GLU A 187 8.68 -2.51 6.82
CA GLU A 187 7.76 -3.66 6.78
C GLU A 187 7.54 -4.25 8.18
N TYR A 188 8.63 -4.44 8.95
CA TYR A 188 8.54 -4.92 10.33
C TYR A 188 7.77 -3.96 11.26
N ILE A 189 8.00 -2.65 11.15
CA ILE A 189 7.28 -1.66 11.96
C ILE A 189 5.78 -1.72 11.63
N SER A 190 5.43 -1.73 10.34
CA SER A 190 4.04 -1.81 9.88
C SER A 190 3.36 -3.08 10.40
N GLU A 191 4.02 -4.24 10.25
CA GLU A 191 3.53 -5.53 10.73
C GLU A 191 3.32 -5.54 12.25
N LYS A 192 4.29 -5.05 13.04
CA LYS A 192 4.17 -5.03 14.51
C LYS A 192 3.11 -4.07 15.02
N PHE A 193 2.87 -2.95 14.35
CA PHE A 193 1.75 -2.08 14.70
C PHE A 193 0.40 -2.75 14.42
N GLN A 194 0.31 -3.49 13.33
CA GLN A 194 -0.88 -4.26 12.99
C GLN A 194 -1.11 -5.39 13.99
N GLU A 195 -0.09 -6.18 14.31
CA GLU A 195 -0.17 -7.31 15.24
C GLU A 195 -0.48 -6.87 16.68
N ASN A 196 0.24 -5.86 17.19
CA ASN A 196 0.18 -5.51 18.62
C ASN A 196 -0.96 -4.57 18.96
N TYR A 197 -1.39 -3.72 18.02
CA TYR A 197 -2.35 -2.65 18.30
C TYR A 197 -3.53 -2.62 17.34
N ASN A 198 -3.64 -3.60 16.44
CA ASN A 198 -4.66 -3.59 15.40
C ASN A 198 -4.71 -2.23 14.69
N SER A 199 -3.53 -1.72 14.30
CA SER A 199 -3.38 -0.42 13.67
C SER A 199 -2.54 -0.53 12.41
N LYS A 200 -3.04 0.01 11.31
CA LYS A 200 -2.34 0.01 10.04
C LYS A 200 -1.46 1.25 9.94
N MET A 201 -0.19 1.04 9.63
CA MET A 201 0.78 2.09 9.36
C MET A 201 1.36 1.88 7.96
N THR A 202 1.37 2.93 7.14
CA THR A 202 1.93 2.85 5.79
C THR A 202 3.46 2.77 5.84
N LEU A 203 4.08 2.17 4.82
CA LEU A 203 5.54 2.11 4.72
C LEU A 203 6.21 3.50 4.73
N PRO A 204 5.68 4.52 4.01
CA PRO A 204 6.21 5.88 4.14
C PRO A 204 6.18 6.43 5.56
N THR A 205 5.08 6.23 6.31
CA THR A 205 5.02 6.64 7.72
C THR A 205 6.05 5.89 8.57
N ALA A 206 6.22 4.58 8.36
CA ALA A 206 7.25 3.80 9.05
C ALA A 206 8.68 4.30 8.74
N TYR A 207 8.94 4.70 7.48
CA TYR A 207 10.21 5.31 7.09
C TYR A 207 10.42 6.68 7.72
N TYR A 208 9.36 7.48 7.83
CA TYR A 208 9.42 8.75 8.53
C TYR A 208 9.77 8.56 10.01
N LEU A 209 9.17 7.57 10.68
CA LEU A 209 9.51 7.25 12.07
C LEU A 209 10.99 6.87 12.22
N LEU A 210 11.50 6.02 11.33
CA LEU A 210 12.95 5.71 11.29
C LEU A 210 13.80 6.97 11.15
N TYR A 211 13.40 7.90 10.27
CA TYR A 211 14.07 9.19 10.08
C TYR A 211 14.00 10.08 11.32
N HIS A 212 12.82 10.21 11.94
CA HIS A 212 12.59 11.00 13.15
C HIS A 212 13.49 10.54 14.31
N TYR A 213 13.62 9.22 14.50
CA TYR A 213 14.54 8.65 15.49
C TYR A 213 15.99 8.52 15.00
N LYS A 214 16.32 9.09 13.84
CA LYS A 214 17.68 9.19 13.28
C LYS A 214 18.28 7.82 12.91
N TYR A 215 17.45 6.79 12.74
CA TYR A 215 17.85 5.45 12.38
C TYR A 215 17.84 5.26 10.86
N GLY A 216 18.98 5.53 10.23
CA GLY A 216 19.15 5.38 8.78
C GLY A 216 19.83 6.57 8.13
N GLU A 217 20.07 7.65 8.88
CA GLU A 217 20.83 8.78 8.37
C GLU A 217 22.32 8.70 8.64
N LYS A 218 23.09 8.93 7.57
CA LYS A 218 24.56 9.02 7.67
C LYS A 218 25.00 10.40 8.17
N ASP A 219 24.17 11.41 7.93
CA ASP A 219 24.41 12.80 8.32
C ASP A 219 23.43 13.21 9.44
N TYR A 220 23.80 12.87 10.67
CA TYR A 220 23.04 13.22 11.87
C TYR A 220 22.82 14.73 12.03
N ARG A 221 23.77 15.55 11.56
CA ARG A 221 23.68 17.01 11.69
C ARG A 221 22.58 17.54 10.80
N LYS A 222 22.55 17.11 9.54
CA LYS A 222 21.50 17.49 8.58
C LYS A 222 20.12 16.98 9.00
N ALA A 223 20.05 15.77 9.57
CA ALA A 223 18.79 15.24 10.09
C ALA A 223 18.25 16.08 11.26
N ASN A 224 19.10 16.50 12.20
CA ASN A 224 18.70 17.39 13.29
C ASN A 224 18.22 18.75 12.78
N GLU A 225 18.97 19.37 11.87
CA GLU A 225 18.64 20.67 11.30
C GLU A 225 17.27 20.65 10.60
N THR A 226 17.00 19.62 9.79
CA THR A 226 15.70 19.45 9.15
C THR A 226 14.57 19.26 10.16
N LEU A 227 14.77 18.48 11.23
CA LEU A 227 13.77 18.28 12.28
C LEU A 227 13.52 19.56 13.09
N GLU A 228 14.56 20.32 13.43
CA GLU A 228 14.45 21.62 14.10
C GLU A 228 13.69 22.64 13.24
N ASN A 229 14.03 22.73 11.95
CA ASN A 229 13.31 23.60 11.01
C ASN A 229 11.85 23.16 10.84
N PHE A 230 11.58 21.86 10.85
CA PHE A 230 10.24 21.32 10.83
C PHE A 230 9.44 21.73 12.07
N ASP A 231 10.01 21.54 13.25
CA ASP A 231 9.36 21.85 14.53
C ASP A 231 9.09 23.36 14.66
N SER A 232 10.02 24.20 14.20
CA SER A 232 9.81 25.65 14.10
C SER A 232 8.67 26.00 13.16
N ALA A 233 8.63 25.41 11.96
CA ALA A 233 7.59 25.67 10.97
C ALA A 233 6.21 25.20 11.45
N TYR A 234 6.15 24.04 12.11
CA TYR A 234 4.94 23.48 12.68
C TYR A 234 4.41 24.34 13.85
N THR A 235 5.28 24.79 14.75
CA THR A 235 4.92 25.70 15.84
C THR A 235 4.36 27.02 15.31
N GLU A 236 4.98 27.57 14.26
CA GLU A 236 4.50 28.77 13.60
C GLU A 236 3.12 28.54 12.95
N ALA A 237 2.91 27.38 12.30
CA ALA A 237 1.63 27.02 11.67
C ALA A 237 0.48 26.93 12.68
N ILE A 238 0.73 26.35 13.87
CA ILE A 238 -0.24 26.32 14.97
C ILE A 238 -0.54 27.74 15.46
N SER A 239 0.50 28.53 15.75
CA SER A 239 0.34 29.88 16.31
C SER A 239 -0.45 30.82 15.41
N LYS A 240 -0.34 30.64 14.09
CA LYS A 240 -1.01 31.47 13.07
C LYS A 240 -2.38 30.93 12.65
N ILE A 241 -2.81 29.77 13.16
CA ILE A 241 -4.06 29.11 12.78
C ILE A 241 -4.14 28.96 11.24
N VAL A 242 -3.08 28.39 10.66
CA VAL A 242 -3.02 28.19 9.20
C VAL A 242 -3.96 27.05 8.80
N GLU A 243 -4.89 27.31 7.87
CA GLU A 243 -5.83 26.30 7.37
C GLU A 243 -5.11 25.15 6.64
N ASP A 244 -4.14 25.47 5.77
CA ASP A 244 -3.33 24.47 5.07
C ASP A 244 -1.91 24.38 5.66
N LYS A 245 -1.79 23.62 6.76
CA LYS A 245 -0.51 23.37 7.44
C LYS A 245 0.52 22.72 6.51
N ASN A 246 0.10 21.83 5.62
CA ASN A 246 0.99 21.11 4.71
C ASN A 246 1.72 22.08 3.78
N THR A 247 0.96 22.92 3.07
CA THR A 247 1.53 23.89 2.14
C THR A 247 2.44 24.88 2.86
N PHE A 248 2.02 25.36 4.02
CA PHE A 248 2.80 26.33 4.80
C PHE A 248 4.13 25.76 5.30
N ILE A 249 4.11 24.57 5.93
CA ILE A 249 5.32 23.93 6.47
C ILE A 249 6.28 23.57 5.32
N ASN A 250 5.76 23.05 4.20
CA ASN A 250 6.56 22.74 3.03
C ASN A 250 7.28 23.98 2.46
N GLN A 251 6.57 25.11 2.36
CA GLN A 251 7.17 26.37 1.92
C GLN A 251 8.29 26.84 2.86
N LYS A 252 8.06 26.77 4.18
CA LYS A 252 9.07 27.12 5.18
C LYS A 252 10.33 26.26 5.09
N LEU A 253 10.16 24.95 4.96
CA LEU A 253 11.28 24.01 4.82
C LEU A 253 12.08 24.26 3.53
N LYS A 254 11.39 24.57 2.42
CA LYS A 254 12.05 24.95 1.16
C LYS A 254 12.84 26.25 1.30
N SER A 255 12.26 27.26 1.95
CA SER A 255 12.94 28.54 2.20
C SER A 255 14.16 28.40 3.13
N ALA A 256 14.13 27.45 4.06
CA ALA A 256 15.24 27.14 4.97
C ALA A 256 16.35 26.26 4.34
N GLY A 257 16.16 25.77 3.09
CA GLY A 257 17.12 24.88 2.45
C GLY A 257 17.12 23.45 2.99
N THR A 258 16.12 23.07 3.80
CA THR A 258 15.96 21.75 4.41
C THR A 258 14.66 21.07 3.95
N PRO A 259 14.47 20.82 2.64
CA PRO A 259 13.28 20.11 2.18
C PRO A 259 13.28 18.68 2.75
N LEU A 260 12.10 18.20 3.13
CA LEU A 260 11.92 16.78 3.42
C LEU A 260 12.10 15.94 2.15
N ALA A 261 12.44 14.67 2.34
CA ALA A 261 12.72 13.75 1.23
C ALA A 261 11.47 13.44 0.39
N SER A 262 10.28 13.44 1.00
CA SER A 262 9.03 13.19 0.29
C SER A 262 7.85 14.00 0.85
N PRO A 263 6.79 14.23 0.05
CA PRO A 263 5.52 14.78 0.54
C PRO A 263 4.89 13.94 1.65
N THR A 264 5.09 12.63 1.65
CA THR A 264 4.54 11.73 2.67
C THR A 264 5.25 11.89 4.02
N ASP A 265 6.54 12.22 4.03
CA ASP A 265 7.28 12.56 5.26
C ASP A 265 6.71 13.81 5.95
N LEU A 266 6.22 14.77 5.16
CA LEU A 266 5.59 15.99 5.68
C LEU A 266 4.30 15.65 6.43
N VAL A 267 3.43 14.84 5.82
CA VAL A 267 2.17 14.40 6.40
C VAL A 267 2.41 13.57 7.67
N ALA A 268 3.30 12.58 7.60
CA ALA A 268 3.67 11.76 8.75
C ALA A 268 4.29 12.60 9.89
N GLY A 269 5.09 13.61 9.56
CA GLY A 269 5.64 14.56 10.52
C GLY A 269 4.58 15.37 11.24
N ILE A 270 3.62 15.93 10.50
CA ILE A 270 2.51 16.70 11.07
C ILE A 270 1.67 15.81 11.98
N GLN A 271 1.32 14.61 11.51
CA GLN A 271 0.56 13.62 12.29
C GLN A 271 1.26 13.25 13.60
N LEU A 272 2.59 13.07 13.57
CA LEU A 272 3.36 12.76 14.77
C LEU A 272 3.36 13.91 15.78
N ARG A 273 3.47 15.16 15.32
CA ARG A 273 3.42 16.32 16.23
C ARG A 273 2.01 16.57 16.75
N ASP A 274 0.98 16.41 15.92
CA ASP A 274 -0.42 16.50 16.35
C ASP A 274 -0.69 15.44 17.44
N LEU A 275 -0.15 14.23 17.30
CA LEU A 275 -0.19 13.17 18.31
C LEU A 275 0.51 13.58 19.61
N PHE A 276 1.73 14.11 19.55
CA PHE A 276 2.47 14.55 20.73
C PHE A 276 1.77 15.73 21.43
N MET A 277 1.27 16.69 20.67
CA MET A 277 0.47 17.80 21.20
C MET A 277 -0.79 17.29 21.91
N LYS A 278 -1.51 16.35 21.29
CA LYS A 278 -2.72 15.73 21.87
C LYS A 278 -2.41 14.98 23.16
N GLN A 279 -1.30 14.26 23.23
CA GLN A 279 -1.01 13.36 24.34
C GLN A 279 -0.18 13.98 25.46
N TYR A 280 0.83 14.79 25.11
CA TYR A 280 1.80 15.35 26.04
C TYR A 280 1.65 16.86 26.21
N GLY A 281 0.84 17.53 25.39
CA GLY A 281 0.70 18.99 25.40
C GLY A 281 1.89 19.73 24.80
N THR A 282 2.85 19.01 24.20
CA THR A 282 4.05 19.58 23.56
C THR A 282 4.35 18.83 22.26
N ILE A 283 5.10 19.45 21.35
CA ILE A 283 5.55 18.80 20.11
C ILE A 283 6.73 17.84 20.33
N GLU A 284 7.24 17.74 21.55
CA GLU A 284 8.38 16.90 21.90
C GLU A 284 7.92 15.61 22.59
N GLU A 285 8.57 14.50 22.25
CA GLU A 285 8.37 13.24 22.96
C GLU A 285 9.09 13.28 24.33
N PRO A 286 8.44 12.84 25.42
CA PRO A 286 9.10 12.68 26.70
C PRO A 286 10.33 11.76 26.62
N ILE A 287 11.44 12.22 27.19
CA ILE A 287 12.73 11.48 27.23
C ILE A 287 12.57 10.06 27.82
N THR A 288 11.59 9.85 28.69
CA THR A 288 11.26 8.55 29.30
C THR A 288 10.88 7.47 28.29
N ASN A 289 10.36 7.85 27.11
CA ASN A 289 10.03 6.92 26.03
C ASN A 289 11.28 6.53 25.23
N VAL A 290 12.23 7.46 25.09
CA VAL A 290 13.43 7.30 24.24
C VAL A 290 14.58 6.65 24.99
N LYS A 291 14.75 6.87 26.30
CA LYS A 291 15.83 6.25 27.08
C LYS A 291 15.51 4.79 27.44
N SER A 292 16.38 3.88 27.02
CA SER A 292 16.52 2.54 27.62
C SER A 292 17.39 2.67 28.87
N TYR A 293 16.95 2.08 29.99
CA TYR A 293 17.86 1.71 31.08
C TYR A 293 18.81 0.62 30.58
#